data_AF-A0A3B9VFX5-F1
#
_entry.id   AF-A0A3B9VFX5-F1
#
_cell.length_a   1.000
_cell.length_b   1.000
_cell.length_c   1.000
_cell.angle_alpha   90.00
_cell.angle_beta   90.00
_cell.angle_gamma   90.00
#
_symmetry.space_group_name_H-M   'P 1'
#
loop_
_entity.id
_entity.type
_entity.pdbx_description
1 polymer ?
#
loop_
_entity_poly.entity_id
_entity_poly.type
_entity_poly.pdbx_seq_one_letter_code
_entity_poly.pdbx_strand_id
1 'polypeptide(L)'
;MKKTFYTLFFLVTINFNFAHAETVKYVYDGDTFTTTDGKKVRLLNINTPETAKKNKSSEPYAIKAKKELEKLVNKKEVILKFDEEKKDKYKRLLAYVYLKDGTFVNKEMLQSGFAHLYSFPNNISKFDELKIAEDEARNKKRGLWSHKRWQTQDANSTKPVERFRFGKYQTFDGNVIGVTKVRNKTFLNFGHNWRNDFSVEINDKYLKYFTKKNINPETAYLNKKLRIRGILRPVNGALISVTHPQQIEILN
;
A
#
# COMPACT_ATOMS: atom_id res chain seq x y z
N MET A 1 -30.16 -62.46 28.80
CA MET A 1 -29.20 -61.99 27.78
C MET A 1 -28.64 -60.64 28.21
N LYS A 2 -27.38 -60.57 28.66
CA LYS A 2 -26.71 -59.32 29.05
C LYS A 2 -26.11 -58.68 27.79
N LYS A 3 -26.54 -57.47 27.43
CA LYS A 3 -25.96 -56.71 26.30
C LYS A 3 -24.81 -55.85 26.82
N THR A 4 -23.59 -56.19 26.43
CA THR A 4 -22.39 -55.39 26.68
C THR A 4 -22.33 -54.23 25.68
N PHE A 5 -22.34 -53.00 26.16
CA PHE A 5 -22.17 -51.80 25.33
C PHE A 5 -20.68 -51.48 25.23
N TYR A 6 -20.13 -51.50 24.02
CA TYR A 6 -18.79 -51.00 23.73
C TYR A 6 -18.89 -49.52 23.35
N THR A 7 -18.41 -48.62 24.22
CA THR A 7 -18.29 -47.20 23.90
C THR A 7 -17.02 -47.00 23.08
N LEU A 8 -17.19 -46.72 21.79
CA LEU A 8 -16.11 -46.39 20.86
C LEU A 8 -15.68 -44.94 21.07
N PHE A 9 -14.48 -44.71 21.62
CA PHE A 9 -13.88 -43.38 21.71
C PHE A 9 -13.29 -42.96 20.36
N PHE A 10 -13.95 -42.02 19.69
CA PHE A 10 -13.36 -41.31 18.54
C PHE A 10 -12.39 -40.24 19.05
N LEU A 11 -11.09 -40.47 18.88
CA LEU A 11 -10.05 -39.46 19.10
C LEU A 11 -10.09 -38.47 17.94
N VAL A 12 -10.74 -37.32 18.14
CA VAL A 12 -10.65 -36.17 17.25
C VAL A 12 -9.29 -35.51 17.45
N THR A 13 -8.39 -35.69 16.49
CA THR A 13 -7.11 -34.97 16.46
C THR A 13 -7.35 -33.54 15.98
N ILE A 14 -7.33 -32.58 16.91
CA ILE A 14 -7.36 -31.16 16.58
C ILE A 14 -5.97 -30.78 16.07
N ASN A 15 -5.83 -30.59 14.76
CA ASN A 15 -4.63 -30.00 14.17
C ASN A 15 -4.56 -28.52 14.54
N PHE A 16 -3.85 -28.19 15.61
CA PHE A 16 -3.46 -26.81 15.89
C PHE A 16 -2.44 -26.38 14.84
N ASN A 17 -2.92 -25.63 13.84
CA ASN A 17 -2.07 -24.94 12.87
C ASN A 17 -1.39 -23.77 13.62
N PHE A 18 -0.32 -24.06 14.35
CA PHE A 18 0.47 -23.02 15.01
C PHE A 18 1.02 -22.12 13.91
N ALA A 19 0.61 -20.85 13.92
CA ALA A 19 1.21 -19.85 13.07
C ALA A 19 2.71 -19.80 13.42
N HIS A 20 3.56 -20.22 12.48
CA HIS A 20 4.99 -20.33 12.72
C HIS A 20 5.57 -18.94 12.99
N ALA A 21 6.12 -18.75 14.18
CA ALA A 21 6.78 -17.52 14.57
C ALA A 21 8.23 -17.51 14.06
N GLU A 22 8.65 -16.38 13.53
CA GLU A 22 10.00 -16.17 13.00
C GLU A 22 10.74 -15.18 13.88
N THR A 23 12.02 -15.42 14.19
CA THR A 23 12.81 -14.44 14.94
C THR A 23 13.46 -13.44 13.99
N VAL A 24 13.28 -12.14 14.24
CA VAL A 24 13.93 -11.09 13.43
C VAL A 24 15.40 -10.98 13.78
N LYS A 25 16.25 -10.99 12.74
CA LYS A 25 17.71 -10.87 12.85
C LYS A 25 18.22 -9.47 12.50
N TYR A 26 17.70 -8.86 11.43
CA TYR A 26 18.22 -7.57 10.95
C TYR A 26 17.16 -6.79 10.16
N VAL A 27 17.11 -5.47 10.35
CA VAL A 27 16.22 -4.55 9.62
C VAL A 27 17.01 -3.76 8.59
N TYR A 28 16.63 -3.88 7.32
CA TYR A 28 17.31 -3.21 6.21
C TYR A 28 16.91 -1.73 6.13
N ASP A 29 15.60 -1.48 6.10
CA ASP A 29 14.94 -0.17 5.96
C ASP A 29 13.60 -0.19 6.70
N GLY A 30 12.71 0.77 6.44
CA GLY A 30 11.44 0.90 7.16
C GLY A 30 10.37 -0.15 6.80
N ASP A 31 10.59 -1.02 5.83
CA ASP A 31 9.61 -2.04 5.44
C ASP A 31 10.19 -3.42 5.12
N THR A 32 11.49 -3.60 5.28
CA THR A 32 12.16 -4.86 4.96
C THR A 32 13.08 -5.32 6.10
N PHE A 33 12.95 -6.58 6.52
CA PHE A 33 13.83 -7.22 7.50
C PHE A 33 14.21 -8.64 7.05
N THR A 34 15.15 -9.25 7.77
CA THR A 34 15.48 -10.68 7.66
C THR A 34 15.26 -11.39 8.98
N THR A 35 14.87 -12.64 8.89
CA THR A 35 14.76 -13.57 10.02
C THR A 35 16.10 -14.28 10.29
N THR A 36 16.20 -14.97 11.42
CA THR A 36 17.39 -15.75 11.80
C THR A 36 17.71 -16.89 10.84
N ASP A 37 16.69 -17.49 10.23
CA ASP A 37 16.81 -18.53 9.21
C ASP A 37 17.07 -17.98 7.78
N GLY A 38 17.24 -16.67 7.64
CA GLY A 38 17.65 -16.03 6.38
C GLY A 38 16.51 -15.66 5.43
N LYS A 39 15.24 -15.81 5.82
CA LYS A 39 14.11 -15.31 5.02
C LYS A 39 14.10 -13.79 5.03
N LYS A 40 14.06 -13.17 3.84
CA LYS A 40 13.82 -11.73 3.68
C LYS A 40 12.32 -11.48 3.62
N VAL A 41 11.82 -10.59 4.48
CA VAL A 41 10.41 -10.23 4.59
C VAL A 41 10.23 -8.76 4.23
N ARG A 42 9.27 -8.48 3.34
CA ARG A 42 8.78 -7.13 3.05
C ARG A 42 7.35 -6.99 3.57
N LEU A 43 7.12 -5.90 4.29
CA LEU A 43 5.80 -5.52 4.79
C LEU A 43 4.85 -5.25 3.61
N LEU A 44 3.75 -6.00 3.55
CA LEU A 44 2.70 -5.84 2.55
C LEU A 44 1.97 -4.50 2.66
N ASN A 45 1.54 -4.00 1.50
CA ASN A 45 0.70 -2.82 1.31
C ASN A 45 1.21 -1.49 1.88
N ILE A 46 2.46 -1.45 2.34
CA ILE A 46 3.10 -0.22 2.76
C ILE A 46 4.41 -0.02 2.00
N ASN A 47 4.86 1.23 1.96
CA ASN A 47 6.18 1.59 1.48
C ASN A 47 6.78 2.67 2.36
N THR A 48 8.10 2.60 2.55
CA THR A 48 8.85 3.58 3.35
C THR A 48 9.85 4.36 2.51
N PRO A 49 10.33 5.52 2.99
CA PRO A 49 11.40 6.23 2.32
C PRO A 49 12.67 5.38 2.27
N GLU A 50 13.30 5.34 1.10
CA GLU A 50 14.47 4.47 0.87
C GLU A 50 15.71 4.99 1.62
N THR A 51 16.44 4.08 2.26
CA THR A 51 17.75 4.36 2.87
C THR A 51 18.84 4.50 1.80
N ALA A 52 19.97 5.10 2.19
CA ALA A 52 21.10 5.31 1.29
C ALA A 52 21.60 3.99 0.67
N LYS A 53 21.94 4.05 -0.62
CA LYS A 53 22.56 2.97 -1.40
C LYS A 53 23.80 3.55 -2.09
N LYS A 54 24.69 2.69 -2.61
CA LYS A 54 26.04 3.03 -3.13
C LYS A 54 26.15 4.37 -3.88
N ASN A 55 25.14 4.74 -4.68
CA ASN A 55 25.12 5.97 -5.48
C ASN A 55 23.91 6.88 -5.21
N LYS A 56 23.25 6.77 -4.05
CA LYS A 56 22.02 7.53 -3.76
C LYS A 56 21.89 7.82 -2.26
N SER A 57 21.68 9.09 -1.93
CA SER A 57 21.42 9.52 -0.55
C SER A 57 20.10 8.96 -0.02
N SER A 58 20.01 8.85 1.30
CA SER A 58 18.75 8.52 1.98
C SER A 58 17.66 9.53 1.62
N GLU A 59 16.44 9.05 1.45
CA GLU A 59 15.28 9.92 1.34
C GLU A 59 14.96 10.54 2.72
N PRO A 60 14.28 11.70 2.78
CA PRO A 60 13.83 12.26 4.06
C PRO A 60 13.05 11.21 4.86
N TYR A 61 13.24 11.20 6.18
CA TYR A 61 12.63 10.22 7.10
C TYR A 61 13.06 8.75 6.96
N ALA A 62 13.89 8.35 5.98
CA ALA A 62 14.29 6.96 5.79
C ALA A 62 14.92 6.31 7.04
N ILE A 63 15.85 7.03 7.69
CA ILE A 63 16.49 6.55 8.93
C ILE A 63 15.49 6.48 10.10
N LYS A 64 14.54 7.41 10.18
CA LYS A 64 13.51 7.39 11.22
C LYS A 64 12.55 6.22 11.01
N ALA A 65 12.15 5.95 9.78
CA ALA A 65 11.30 4.81 9.44
C ALA A 65 11.99 3.47 9.73
N LYS A 66 13.28 3.34 9.41
CA LYS A 66 14.08 2.17 9.80
C LYS A 66 14.08 1.98 11.32
N LYS A 67 14.39 3.04 12.08
CA LYS A 67 14.42 2.99 13.55
C LYS A 67 13.08 2.62 14.16
N GLU A 68 11.98 3.09 13.57
CA GLU A 68 10.63 2.69 14.02
C GLU A 68 10.41 1.20 13.83
N LEU A 69 10.72 0.65 12.64
CA LEU A 69 10.59 -0.77 12.40
C LEU A 69 11.52 -1.58 13.34
N GLU A 70 12.75 -1.13 13.55
CA GLU A 70 13.68 -1.74 14.51
C GLU A 70 13.10 -1.78 15.94
N LYS A 71 12.53 -0.68 16.41
CA LYS A 71 11.87 -0.63 17.73
C LYS A 71 10.72 -1.64 17.83
N LEU A 72 9.96 -1.80 16.76
CA LEU A 72 8.83 -2.72 16.73
C LEU A 72 9.27 -4.18 16.73
N VAL A 73 10.24 -4.56 15.88
CA VAL A 73 10.48 -5.99 15.59
C VAL A 73 11.88 -6.52 15.94
N ASN A 74 12.87 -5.67 16.22
CA ASN A 74 14.25 -6.15 16.35
C ASN A 74 14.42 -7.14 17.51
N LYS A 75 15.03 -8.30 17.22
CA LYS A 75 15.21 -9.43 18.15
C LYS A 75 13.91 -9.98 18.75
N LYS A 76 12.75 -9.68 18.15
CA LYS A 76 11.45 -10.23 18.55
C LYS A 76 11.02 -11.35 17.61
N GLU A 77 10.12 -12.18 18.11
CA GLU A 77 9.38 -13.14 17.30
C GLU A 77 8.19 -12.47 16.63
N VAL A 78 8.02 -12.76 15.34
CA VAL A 78 6.96 -12.21 14.50
C VAL A 78 6.17 -13.32 13.83
N ILE A 79 4.87 -13.12 13.68
CA ILE A 79 3.97 -14.01 12.95
C ILE A 79 3.76 -13.41 11.56
N LEU A 80 4.06 -14.19 10.52
CA LEU A 80 3.87 -13.80 9.13
C LEU A 80 2.51 -14.29 8.62
N LYS A 81 1.63 -13.37 8.23
CA LYS A 81 0.38 -13.69 7.53
C LYS A 81 0.50 -13.27 6.06
N PHE A 82 0.23 -14.22 5.18
CA PHE A 82 0.34 -14.03 3.73
C PHE A 82 -1.02 -13.69 3.11
N ASP A 83 -0.96 -13.09 1.93
CA ASP A 83 -2.10 -12.90 1.03
C ASP A 83 -1.91 -13.77 -0.23
N GLU A 84 -2.66 -13.53 -1.31
CA GLU A 84 -2.62 -14.34 -2.54
C GLU A 84 -1.19 -14.55 -3.08
N GLU A 85 -0.42 -13.47 -3.25
CA GLU A 85 0.98 -13.53 -3.70
C GLU A 85 1.95 -13.47 -2.52
N LYS A 86 2.67 -14.57 -2.28
CA LYS A 86 3.56 -14.72 -1.13
C LYS A 86 4.97 -14.17 -1.34
N LYS A 87 5.41 -13.99 -2.58
CA LYS A 87 6.78 -13.56 -2.92
C LYS A 87 6.79 -12.53 -4.02
N ASP A 88 7.72 -11.58 -3.93
CA ASP A 88 7.98 -10.65 -5.02
C ASP A 88 9.08 -11.18 -5.98
N LYS A 89 9.33 -10.43 -7.06
CA LYS A 89 10.38 -10.73 -8.05
C LYS A 89 11.81 -10.78 -7.48
N TYR A 90 12.03 -10.21 -6.29
CA TYR A 90 13.30 -10.25 -5.56
C TYR A 90 13.36 -11.41 -4.57
N LYS A 91 12.38 -12.32 -4.62
CA LYS A 91 12.24 -13.50 -3.75
C LYS A 91 12.05 -13.15 -2.28
N ARG A 92 11.64 -11.91 -1.95
CA ARG A 92 11.26 -11.54 -0.59
C ARG A 92 9.86 -12.09 -0.30
N LEU A 93 9.65 -12.59 0.91
CA LEU A 93 8.33 -12.91 1.43
C LEU A 93 7.52 -11.63 1.59
N LEU A 94 6.28 -11.64 1.12
CA LEU A 94 5.32 -10.55 1.24
C LEU A 94 4.36 -10.88 2.38
N ALA A 95 4.41 -10.14 3.50
CA ALA A 95 3.62 -10.48 4.67
C ALA A 95 2.99 -9.27 5.38
N TYR A 96 1.82 -9.50 5.97
CA TYR A 96 1.31 -8.75 7.11
C TYR A 96 1.94 -9.33 8.37
N VAL A 97 2.60 -8.49 9.15
CA VAL A 97 3.45 -8.92 10.26
C VAL A 97 2.79 -8.57 11.58
N TYR A 98 2.69 -9.57 12.46
CA TYR A 98 2.11 -9.44 13.78
C TYR A 98 3.13 -9.78 14.86
N LEU A 99 3.09 -9.08 15.99
CA LEU A 99 3.79 -9.49 17.22
C LEU A 99 2.92 -10.47 18.02
N LYS A 100 3.52 -11.14 19.00
CA LYS A 100 2.80 -12.09 19.88
C LYS A 100 1.66 -11.46 20.67
N ASP A 101 1.76 -10.17 21.00
CA ASP A 101 0.72 -9.40 21.70
C ASP A 101 -0.42 -8.95 20.78
N GLY A 102 -0.38 -9.32 19.49
CA GLY A 102 -1.39 -8.94 18.50
C GLY A 102 -1.10 -7.64 17.76
N THR A 103 -0.03 -6.92 18.09
CA THR A 103 0.36 -5.68 17.39
C THR A 103 0.54 -5.93 15.90
N PHE A 104 -0.20 -5.19 15.07
CA PHE A 104 -0.10 -5.27 13.61
C PHE A 104 0.95 -4.28 13.09
N VAL A 105 2.17 -4.76 12.84
CA VAL A 105 3.35 -3.93 12.52
C VAL A 105 3.12 -3.03 11.31
N ASN A 106 2.49 -3.53 10.24
CA ASN A 106 2.23 -2.72 9.04
C ASN A 106 1.35 -1.49 9.36
N LYS A 107 0.35 -1.68 10.22
CA LYS A 107 -0.56 -0.63 10.67
C LYS A 107 0.15 0.38 11.56
N GLU A 108 0.96 -0.08 12.52
CA GLU A 108 1.75 0.80 13.38
C GLU A 108 2.69 1.71 12.56
N MET A 109 3.35 1.16 11.54
CA MET A 109 4.20 1.95 10.64
C MET A 109 3.44 3.08 9.93
N LEU A 110 2.17 2.85 9.56
CA LEU A 110 1.30 3.88 8.98
C LEU A 110 0.83 4.88 10.04
N GLN A 111 0.36 4.42 11.21
CA GLN A 111 -0.17 5.28 12.28
C GLN A 111 0.88 6.22 12.87
N SER A 112 2.14 5.76 12.98
CA SER A 112 3.29 6.59 13.36
C SER A 112 3.73 7.55 12.25
N GLY A 113 3.19 7.42 11.04
CA GLY A 113 3.51 8.25 9.89
C GLY A 113 4.90 7.97 9.32
N PHE A 114 5.41 6.74 9.41
CA PHE A 114 6.71 6.34 8.87
C PHE A 114 6.63 5.47 7.61
N ALA A 115 5.41 5.14 7.19
CA ALA A 115 5.12 4.53 5.91
C ALA A 115 3.95 5.25 5.24
N HIS A 116 3.76 4.99 3.95
CA HIS A 116 2.54 5.32 3.21
C HIS A 116 1.97 4.05 2.59
N LEU A 117 0.67 4.05 2.30
CA LEU A 117 0.01 2.97 1.60
C LEU A 117 0.62 2.79 0.21
N TYR A 118 0.82 1.53 -0.16
CA TYR A 118 1.37 1.13 -1.44
C TYR A 118 0.87 -0.28 -1.79
N SER A 119 -0.29 -0.35 -2.45
CA SER A 119 -0.91 -1.60 -2.86
C SER A 119 -0.82 -1.81 -4.37
N PHE A 120 -0.77 -3.09 -4.73
CA PHE A 120 -0.95 -3.60 -6.09
C PHE A 120 -2.09 -4.62 -6.05
N PRO A 121 -2.61 -5.05 -7.21
CA PRO A 121 -3.61 -6.11 -7.24
C PRO A 121 -3.18 -7.38 -6.47
N ASN A 122 -4.17 -8.22 -6.14
CA ASN A 122 -4.05 -9.54 -5.53
C ASN A 122 -3.75 -9.54 -4.01
N ASN A 123 -2.91 -8.64 -3.50
CA ASN A 123 -2.61 -8.56 -2.07
C ASN A 123 -3.30 -7.34 -1.44
N ILE A 124 -4.59 -7.46 -1.09
CA ILE A 124 -5.39 -6.31 -0.64
C ILE A 124 -6.29 -6.59 0.57
N SER A 125 -6.16 -7.76 1.21
CA SER A 125 -7.07 -8.20 2.29
C SER A 125 -7.07 -7.29 3.54
N LYS A 126 -6.02 -6.47 3.74
CA LYS A 126 -5.92 -5.51 4.85
C LYS A 126 -5.96 -4.04 4.42
N PHE A 127 -6.28 -3.77 3.16
CA PHE A 127 -6.19 -2.42 2.61
C PHE A 127 -7.03 -1.40 3.39
N ASP A 128 -8.29 -1.70 3.71
CA ASP A 128 -9.19 -0.74 4.37
C ASP A 128 -8.72 -0.42 5.80
N GLU A 129 -8.26 -1.41 6.56
CA GLU A 129 -7.68 -1.20 7.90
C GLU A 129 -6.42 -0.33 7.84
N LEU A 130 -5.53 -0.59 6.88
CA LEU A 130 -4.31 0.17 6.69
C LEU A 130 -4.59 1.59 6.19
N LYS A 131 -5.64 1.78 5.38
CA LYS A 131 -6.07 3.10 4.92
C LYS A 131 -6.50 3.98 6.08
N ILE A 132 -7.30 3.46 7.01
CA ILE A 132 -7.73 4.21 8.19
C ILE A 132 -6.51 4.68 8.99
N ALA A 133 -5.52 3.80 9.21
CA ALA A 133 -4.28 4.14 9.90
C ALA A 133 -3.47 5.24 9.19
N GLU A 134 -3.38 5.19 7.85
CA GLU A 134 -2.72 6.21 7.06
C GLU A 134 -3.44 7.56 7.15
N ASP A 135 -4.76 7.56 7.05
CA ASP A 135 -5.60 8.77 7.10
C ASP A 135 -5.47 9.47 8.46
N GLU A 136 -5.45 8.71 9.56
CA GLU A 136 -5.18 9.25 10.90
C GLU A 136 -3.82 9.95 10.99
N ALA A 137 -2.77 9.33 10.47
CA ALA A 137 -1.43 9.90 10.48
C ALA A 137 -1.33 11.14 9.60
N ARG A 138 -2.00 11.13 8.44
CA ARG A 138 -2.06 12.28 7.52
C ARG A 138 -2.78 13.46 8.15
N ASN A 139 -3.96 13.24 8.74
CA ASN A 139 -4.75 14.29 9.38
C ASN A 139 -3.99 14.93 10.55
N LYS A 140 -3.23 14.13 11.29
CA LYS A 140 -2.36 14.60 12.39
C LYS A 140 -0.98 15.09 11.93
N LYS A 141 -0.72 15.14 10.62
CA LYS A 141 0.57 15.54 10.00
C LYS A 141 1.78 14.82 10.61
N ARG A 142 1.65 13.54 10.98
CA ARG A 142 2.73 12.75 11.59
C ARG A 142 3.78 12.36 10.56
N GLY A 143 5.05 12.36 10.96
CA GLY A 143 6.17 11.83 10.17
C GLY A 143 6.19 12.34 8.73
N LEU A 144 6.06 11.43 7.75
CA LEU A 144 6.05 11.71 6.31
C LEU A 144 5.10 12.87 5.95
N TRP A 145 3.92 12.91 6.57
CA TRP A 145 2.84 13.85 6.23
C TRP A 145 3.12 15.30 6.63
N SER A 146 4.14 15.56 7.45
CA SER A 146 4.64 16.91 7.73
C SER A 146 5.58 17.45 6.64
N HIS A 147 6.10 16.58 5.78
CA HIS A 147 7.14 16.92 4.82
C HIS A 147 6.58 17.11 3.41
N LYS A 148 6.99 18.19 2.73
CA LYS A 148 6.50 18.63 1.40
C LYS A 148 6.41 17.51 0.36
N ARG A 149 7.36 16.56 0.38
CA ARG A 149 7.39 15.39 -0.52
C ARG A 149 6.13 14.50 -0.47
N TRP A 150 5.50 14.33 0.70
CA TRP A 150 4.32 13.47 0.88
C TRP A 150 3.03 14.26 1.10
N GLN A 151 3.10 15.59 1.08
CA GLN A 151 1.89 16.41 1.09
C GLN A 151 1.09 16.19 -0.19
N THR A 152 -0.21 16.00 -0.01
CA THR A 152 -1.18 15.93 -1.10
C THR A 152 -1.13 17.19 -1.95
N GLN A 153 -1.15 17.02 -3.26
CA GLN A 153 -1.19 18.10 -4.23
C GLN A 153 -2.63 18.38 -4.67
N ASP A 154 -2.90 19.62 -5.08
CA ASP A 154 -4.16 19.96 -5.74
C ASP A 154 -4.10 19.51 -7.20
N ALA A 155 -5.01 18.60 -7.57
CA ALA A 155 -5.13 18.05 -8.92
C ALA A 155 -5.67 19.07 -9.93
N ASN A 156 -6.43 20.07 -9.47
CA ASN A 156 -6.99 21.12 -10.32
C ASN A 156 -6.07 22.35 -10.44
N SER A 157 -4.91 22.34 -9.78
CA SER A 157 -3.93 23.43 -9.85
C SER A 157 -3.34 23.55 -11.25
N THR A 158 -3.31 24.77 -11.79
CA THR A 158 -2.65 25.11 -13.06
C THR A 158 -1.13 25.31 -12.93
N LYS A 159 -0.60 25.31 -11.70
CA LYS A 159 0.85 25.39 -11.46
C LYS A 159 1.53 24.09 -11.89
N PRO A 160 2.67 24.15 -12.60
CA PRO A 160 3.41 22.95 -12.98
C PRO A 160 3.84 22.13 -11.75
N VAL A 161 3.74 20.81 -11.86
CA VAL A 161 4.23 19.91 -10.80
C VAL A 161 5.74 20.00 -10.70
N GLU A 162 6.25 20.14 -9.48
CA GLU A 162 7.67 20.26 -9.20
C GLU A 162 8.45 19.01 -9.65
N ARG A 163 9.57 19.22 -10.36
CA ARG A 163 10.30 18.14 -11.04
C ARG A 163 10.72 16.98 -10.14
N PHE A 164 11.05 17.25 -8.86
CA PHE A 164 11.48 16.21 -7.92
C PHE A 164 10.40 15.18 -7.56
N ARG A 165 9.13 15.46 -7.91
CA ARG A 165 7.98 14.58 -7.65
C ARG A 165 7.80 13.49 -8.71
N PHE A 166 8.34 13.69 -9.92
CA PHE A 166 8.27 12.69 -10.98
C PHE A 166 9.08 11.44 -10.64
N GLY A 167 8.55 10.28 -11.02
CA GLY A 167 9.09 8.96 -10.67
C GLY A 167 8.92 8.58 -9.20
N LYS A 168 8.16 9.36 -8.42
CA LYS A 168 7.89 9.10 -7.00
C LYS A 168 6.41 8.83 -6.79
N TYR A 169 6.11 8.13 -5.69
CA TYR A 169 4.73 7.99 -5.21
C TYR A 169 4.22 9.35 -4.75
N GLN A 170 3.07 9.77 -5.26
CA GLN A 170 2.45 11.06 -4.99
C GLN A 170 0.94 10.87 -4.75
N THR A 171 0.34 11.86 -4.10
CA THR A 171 -1.10 11.92 -3.84
C THR A 171 -1.64 13.25 -4.34
N PHE A 172 -2.78 13.19 -5.03
CA PHE A 172 -3.47 14.35 -5.60
C PHE A 172 -4.93 14.32 -5.19
N ASP A 173 -5.48 15.45 -4.73
CA ASP A 173 -6.90 15.62 -4.47
C ASP A 173 -7.49 16.65 -5.44
N GLY A 174 -8.67 16.40 -6.00
CA GLY A 174 -9.39 17.40 -6.80
C GLY A 174 -10.63 16.86 -7.50
N ASN A 175 -11.33 17.73 -8.20
CA ASN A 175 -12.55 17.41 -8.94
C ASN A 175 -12.22 16.92 -10.34
N VAL A 176 -12.83 15.81 -10.75
CA VAL A 176 -12.77 15.35 -12.14
C VAL A 176 -13.71 16.21 -12.98
N ILE A 177 -13.13 16.93 -13.93
CA ILE A 177 -13.89 17.82 -14.83
C ILE A 177 -14.22 17.17 -16.17
N GLY A 178 -13.61 16.02 -16.47
CA GLY A 178 -13.86 15.30 -17.72
C GLY A 178 -13.37 13.86 -17.65
N VAL A 179 -14.10 12.99 -18.36
CA VAL A 179 -13.73 11.59 -18.55
C VAL A 179 -13.69 11.31 -20.05
N THR A 180 -12.62 10.69 -20.53
CA THR A 180 -12.43 10.45 -21.98
C THR A 180 -11.92 9.05 -22.23
N LYS A 181 -12.59 8.30 -23.10
CA LYS A 181 -12.12 7.01 -23.61
C LYS A 181 -11.32 7.23 -24.89
N VAL A 182 -10.09 6.72 -24.94
CA VAL A 182 -9.24 6.72 -26.14
C VAL A 182 -8.63 5.34 -26.31
N ARG A 183 -9.02 4.64 -27.38
CA ARG A 183 -8.61 3.25 -27.63
C ARG A 183 -8.86 2.39 -26.37
N ASN A 184 -7.81 1.82 -25.79
CA ASN A 184 -7.85 0.93 -24.63
C ASN A 184 -7.57 1.63 -23.30
N LYS A 185 -7.85 2.94 -23.21
CA LYS A 185 -7.54 3.77 -22.04
C LYS A 185 -8.67 4.74 -21.71
N THR A 186 -9.05 4.78 -20.45
CA THR A 186 -9.92 5.81 -19.89
C THR A 186 -9.08 6.83 -19.15
N PHE A 187 -9.28 8.11 -19.47
CA PHE A 187 -8.62 9.24 -18.82
C PHE A 187 -9.58 9.97 -17.90
N LEU A 188 -9.13 10.30 -16.69
CA LEU A 188 -9.81 11.25 -15.80
C LEU A 188 -9.00 12.55 -15.81
N ASN A 189 -9.65 13.64 -16.21
CA ASN A 189 -9.01 14.94 -16.38
C ASN A 189 -9.38 15.86 -15.21
N PHE A 190 -8.38 16.52 -14.65
CA PHE A 190 -8.54 17.48 -13.55
C PHE A 190 -8.28 18.93 -13.99
N GLY A 191 -7.87 19.13 -15.24
CA GLY A 191 -7.71 20.45 -15.85
C GLY A 191 -8.13 20.44 -17.32
N HIS A 192 -8.37 21.64 -17.86
CA HIS A 192 -8.87 21.79 -19.25
C HIS A 192 -7.78 21.49 -20.28
N ASN A 193 -6.49 21.60 -19.91
CA ASN A 193 -5.36 21.36 -20.78
C ASN A 193 -4.63 20.08 -20.37
N TRP A 194 -5.12 18.94 -20.85
CA TRP A 194 -4.54 17.61 -20.59
C TRP A 194 -3.07 17.46 -21.01
N ARG A 195 -2.49 18.39 -21.80
CA ARG A 195 -1.07 18.36 -22.18
C ARG A 195 -0.14 18.84 -21.08
N ASN A 196 -0.65 19.60 -20.13
CA ASN A 196 0.14 20.25 -19.07
C ASN A 196 -0.40 19.96 -17.68
N ASP A 197 -1.72 19.74 -17.56
CA ASP A 197 -2.41 19.53 -16.29
C ASP A 197 -2.27 18.09 -15.80
N PHE A 198 -2.66 17.86 -14.55
CA PHE A 198 -2.69 16.53 -13.99
C PHE A 198 -3.83 15.69 -14.58
N SER A 199 -3.52 14.44 -14.91
CA SER A 199 -4.50 13.46 -15.39
C SER A 199 -4.26 12.06 -14.80
N VAL A 200 -5.27 11.22 -14.90
CA VAL A 200 -5.22 9.80 -14.53
C VAL A 200 -5.50 8.96 -15.75
N GLU A 201 -4.73 7.89 -15.94
CA GLU A 201 -4.94 6.90 -16.98
C GLU A 201 -5.31 5.55 -16.37
N ILE A 202 -6.38 4.93 -16.86
CA ILE A 202 -6.79 3.56 -16.54
C ILE A 202 -6.76 2.77 -17.83
N ASN A 203 -5.90 1.75 -17.92
CA ASN A 203 -5.84 0.88 -19.10
C ASN A 203 -6.87 -0.27 -19.00
N ASP A 204 -7.47 -0.64 -20.12
CA ASP A 204 -8.54 -1.65 -20.19
C ASP A 204 -8.13 -3.01 -19.62
N LYS A 205 -6.83 -3.37 -19.69
CA LYS A 205 -6.31 -4.62 -19.10
C LYS A 205 -6.53 -4.73 -17.58
N TYR A 206 -6.82 -3.61 -16.91
CA TYR A 206 -7.10 -3.54 -15.47
C TYR A 206 -8.59 -3.42 -15.14
N LEU A 207 -9.49 -3.30 -16.14
CA LEU A 207 -10.93 -3.11 -15.88
C LEU A 207 -11.56 -4.25 -15.07
N LYS A 208 -11.05 -5.48 -15.21
CA LYS A 208 -11.48 -6.62 -14.38
C LYS A 208 -11.49 -6.33 -12.88
N TYR A 209 -10.55 -5.51 -12.38
CA TYR A 209 -10.48 -5.15 -10.96
C TYR A 209 -11.54 -4.11 -10.56
N PHE A 210 -11.91 -3.22 -11.47
CA PHE A 210 -12.98 -2.24 -11.27
C PHE A 210 -14.36 -2.91 -11.36
N THR A 211 -14.57 -3.76 -12.36
CA THR A 211 -15.82 -4.50 -12.54
C THR A 211 -16.12 -5.43 -11.36
N LYS A 212 -15.10 -6.09 -10.77
CA LYS A 212 -15.25 -6.87 -9.53
C LYS A 212 -15.80 -6.05 -8.35
N LYS A 213 -15.67 -4.73 -8.40
CA LYS A 213 -16.19 -3.76 -7.42
C LYS A 213 -17.44 -3.02 -7.93
N ASN A 214 -18.04 -3.45 -9.04
CA ASN A 214 -19.17 -2.80 -9.71
C ASN A 214 -18.89 -1.34 -10.13
N ILE A 215 -17.64 -1.04 -10.51
CA ILE A 215 -17.23 0.30 -10.94
C ILE A 215 -17.00 0.29 -12.46
N ASN A 216 -17.66 1.21 -13.17
CA ASN A 216 -17.31 1.57 -14.54
C ASN A 216 -16.54 2.91 -14.52
N PRO A 217 -15.21 2.93 -14.79
CA PRO A 217 -14.43 4.16 -14.75
C PRO A 217 -14.90 5.26 -15.71
N GLU A 218 -15.61 4.91 -16.79
CA GLU A 218 -16.11 5.88 -17.78
C GLU A 218 -17.28 6.71 -17.24
N THR A 219 -18.00 6.22 -16.23
CA THR A 219 -19.20 6.88 -15.69
C THR A 219 -19.13 7.17 -14.19
N ALA A 220 -18.30 6.44 -13.43
CA ALA A 220 -18.31 6.51 -11.97
C ALA A 220 -17.73 7.79 -11.37
N TYR A 221 -16.91 8.53 -12.14
CA TYR A 221 -15.99 9.52 -11.57
C TYR A 221 -16.24 10.96 -12.04
N LEU A 222 -17.04 11.20 -13.06
CA LEU A 222 -17.32 12.55 -13.54
C LEU A 222 -17.97 13.40 -12.43
N ASN A 223 -17.51 14.65 -12.27
CA ASN A 223 -17.97 15.59 -11.24
C ASN A 223 -17.77 15.11 -9.79
N LYS A 224 -16.96 14.07 -9.57
CA LYS A 224 -16.58 13.63 -8.22
C LYS A 224 -15.27 14.29 -7.81
N LYS A 225 -15.18 14.63 -6.51
CA LYS A 225 -13.91 14.96 -5.87
C LYS A 225 -13.20 13.65 -5.54
N LEU A 226 -11.99 13.48 -6.03
CA LEU A 226 -11.20 12.26 -5.87
C LEU A 226 -9.88 12.55 -5.18
N ARG A 227 -9.42 11.57 -4.39
CA ARG A 227 -8.02 11.40 -4.02
C ARG A 227 -7.41 10.30 -4.87
N ILE A 228 -6.34 10.64 -5.58
CA ILE A 228 -5.58 9.76 -6.46
C ILE A 228 -4.19 9.52 -5.86
N ARG A 229 -3.73 8.27 -5.89
CA ARG A 229 -2.42 7.88 -5.36
C ARG A 229 -1.66 6.94 -6.31
N GLY A 230 -0.37 7.19 -6.52
CA GLY A 230 0.43 6.37 -7.42
C GLY A 230 1.76 7.00 -7.81
N ILE A 231 2.50 6.33 -8.68
CA ILE A 231 3.76 6.85 -9.23
C ILE A 231 3.46 7.91 -10.28
N LEU A 232 3.94 9.14 -10.05
CA LEU A 232 3.76 10.26 -10.97
C LEU A 232 4.73 10.15 -12.15
N ARG A 233 4.21 10.27 -13.38
CA ARG A 233 4.99 10.21 -14.62
C ARG A 233 4.94 11.54 -15.38
N PRO A 234 6.05 11.97 -16.03
CA PRO A 234 6.09 13.19 -16.83
C PRO A 234 5.56 12.91 -18.24
N VAL A 235 4.29 12.54 -18.36
CA VAL A 235 3.62 12.24 -19.64
C VAL A 235 2.47 13.22 -19.80
N ASN A 236 2.50 14.04 -20.86
CA ASN A 236 1.50 15.07 -21.13
C ASN A 236 1.18 15.91 -19.87
N GLY A 237 2.19 16.59 -19.33
CA GLY A 237 2.08 17.26 -18.03
C GLY A 237 2.44 16.29 -16.91
N ALA A 238 1.43 15.89 -16.12
CA ALA A 238 1.63 14.98 -15.00
C ALA A 238 0.57 13.88 -14.98
N LEU A 239 1.01 12.61 -14.97
CA LEU A 239 0.12 11.47 -15.14
C LEU A 239 0.34 10.40 -14.07
N ILE A 240 -0.73 9.92 -13.45
CA ILE A 240 -0.73 8.67 -12.68
C ILE A 240 -1.48 7.59 -13.46
N SER A 241 -0.83 6.45 -13.69
CA SER A 241 -1.53 5.26 -14.18
C SER A 241 -2.10 4.47 -13.00
N VAL A 242 -3.40 4.27 -13.03
CA VAL A 242 -4.11 3.47 -12.04
C VAL A 242 -4.28 2.05 -12.57
N THR A 243 -3.91 1.08 -11.73
CA THR A 243 -3.98 -0.35 -12.02
C THR A 243 -5.01 -1.08 -11.16
N HIS A 244 -5.54 -0.42 -10.13
CA HIS A 244 -6.56 -0.95 -9.22
C HIS A 244 -7.44 0.18 -8.65
N PRO A 245 -8.76 -0.04 -8.43
CA PRO A 245 -9.66 1.00 -7.91
C PRO A 245 -9.23 1.60 -6.57
N GLN A 246 -8.49 0.87 -5.73
CA GLN A 246 -7.99 1.37 -4.44
C GLN A 246 -7.01 2.56 -4.53
N GLN A 247 -6.48 2.83 -5.72
CA GLN A 247 -5.70 4.04 -5.95
C GLN A 247 -6.58 5.30 -6.12
N ILE A 248 -7.90 5.12 -6.17
CA ILE A 248 -8.89 6.16 -6.33
C ILE A 248 -9.82 6.11 -5.12
N GLU A 249 -9.95 7.24 -4.44
CA GLU A 249 -10.85 7.41 -3.32
C GLU A 249 -11.80 8.55 -3.65
N ILE A 250 -13.11 8.31 -3.54
CA ILE A 250 -14.12 9.36 -3.68
C ILE A 250 -14.16 10.12 -2.35
N LEU A 251 -13.92 11.42 -2.40
CA LEU A 251 -13.98 12.31 -1.25
C LEU A 251 -15.39 12.91 -1.16
N ASN A 252 -15.95 12.87 0.05
CA ASN A 252 -17.21 13.54 0.37
C ASN A 252 -17.00 15.04 0.61
#